data_AF-U4QXM4-F1
#
_entry.id   AF-U4QXM4-F1
#
_cell.length_a   1.000
_cell.length_b   1.000
_cell.length_c   1.000
_cell.angle_alpha   90.00
_cell.angle_beta   90.00
_cell.angle_gamma   90.00
#
_symmetry.space_group_name_H-M   'P 1'
#
loop_
_entity.id
_entity.type
_entity.pdbx_description
1 polymer ?
#
loop_
_entity_poly.entity_id
_entity_poly.type
_entity_poly.pdbx_seq_one_letter_code
_entity_poly.pdbx_strand_id
1 'polypeptide(L)'
;MSMSPEQKEVNKIIKNTIKEMQEVNTYKPQFDATVKIYAETQQIYNRAYKDFIISGGKMMEEYTNNSGFTNIRKTATYLAIENLRSDLVNYRSILGLTPLGLKKINDEMKAKKKTSKLTQVMSKNG
;
A
#
# COMPACT_ATOMS: atom_id res chain seq x y z
N MET A 1 10.13 -12.15 25.00
CA MET A 1 10.78 -10.84 24.76
C MET A 1 9.69 -9.81 24.50
N SER A 2 9.81 -8.59 25.02
CA SER A 2 8.85 -7.51 24.72
C SER A 2 9.04 -7.01 23.28
N MET A 3 7.95 -6.60 22.64
CA MET A 3 8.01 -6.05 21.27
C MET A 3 8.74 -4.70 21.23
N SER A 4 9.51 -4.45 20.18
CA SER A 4 10.14 -3.15 19.95
C SER A 4 9.10 -2.06 19.65
N PRO A 5 9.40 -0.76 19.86
CA PRO A 5 8.50 0.34 19.48
C PRO A 5 8.03 0.27 18.03
N GLU A 6 8.94 -0.11 17.13
CA GLU A 6 8.72 -0.26 15.69
C GLU A 6 7.69 -1.37 15.41
N GLN A 7 7.87 -2.52 16.05
CA GLN A 7 6.95 -3.65 15.89
C GLN A 7 5.57 -3.36 16.48
N LYS A 8 5.50 -2.55 17.56
CA LYS A 8 4.22 -2.06 18.09
C LYS A 8 3.52 -1.12 17.11
N GLU A 9 4.26 -0.25 16.43
CA GLU A 9 3.72 0.64 15.40
C GLU A 9 3.17 -0.16 14.21
N VAL A 10 3.94 -1.11 13.67
CA VAL A 10 3.49 -2.01 12.58
C VAL A 10 2.21 -2.74 12.99
N ASN A 11 2.17 -3.36 14.18
CA ASN A 11 0.99 -4.06 14.65
C ASN A 11 -0.25 -3.16 14.80
N LYS A 12 -0.04 -1.90 15.20
CA LYS A 12 -1.13 -0.91 15.25
C LYS A 12 -1.64 -0.61 13.85
N ILE A 13 -0.77 -0.41 12.87
CA ILE A 13 -1.14 -0.15 11.48
C ILE A 13 -1.89 -1.36 10.88
N ILE A 14 -1.43 -2.59 11.13
CA ILE A 14 -2.13 -3.83 10.71
C ILE A 14 -3.56 -3.84 11.25
N LYS A 15 -3.74 -3.67 12.56
CA LYS A 15 -5.07 -3.69 13.20
C LYS A 15 -6.00 -2.63 12.61
N ASN A 16 -5.50 -1.41 12.42
CA ASN A 16 -6.27 -0.33 11.82
C ASN A 16 -6.66 -0.64 10.37
N THR A 17 -5.73 -1.19 9.59
CA THR A 17 -5.96 -1.52 8.17
C THR A 17 -7.00 -2.63 8.04
N ILE A 18 -6.92 -3.67 8.87
CA ILE A 18 -7.95 -4.73 8.90
C ILE A 18 -9.32 -4.13 9.25
N LYS A 19 -9.37 -3.23 10.25
CA LYS A 19 -10.60 -2.55 10.62
C LYS A 19 -11.17 -1.73 9.45
N GLU A 20 -10.35 -0.91 8.80
CA GLU A 20 -10.75 -0.15 7.60
C GLU A 20 -11.31 -1.07 6.51
N MET A 21 -10.65 -2.20 6.24
CA MET A 21 -11.10 -3.17 5.23
C MET A 21 -12.41 -3.87 5.63
N GLN A 22 -12.63 -4.11 6.92
CA GLN A 22 -13.88 -4.69 7.43
C GLN A 22 -15.05 -3.70 7.27
N GLU A 23 -14.82 -2.41 7.54
CA GLU A 23 -15.83 -1.35 7.37
C GLU A 23 -16.34 -1.25 5.93
N VAL A 24 -15.48 -1.50 4.93
CA VAL A 24 -15.85 -1.51 3.50
C VAL A 24 -16.08 -2.91 2.93
N ASN A 25 -16.14 -3.94 3.78
CA ASN A 25 -16.40 -5.34 3.42
C ASN A 25 -15.41 -5.94 2.38
N THR A 26 -14.14 -5.53 2.41
CA THR A 26 -13.09 -6.06 1.53
C THR A 26 -12.14 -7.04 2.21
N TYR A 27 -12.14 -7.11 3.55
CA TYR A 27 -11.22 -7.97 4.31
C TYR A 27 -11.42 -9.46 4.03
N LYS A 28 -10.30 -10.16 3.79
CA LYS A 28 -10.20 -11.62 3.78
C LYS A 28 -8.83 -12.05 4.29
N PRO A 29 -8.68 -13.23 4.92
CA PRO A 29 -7.39 -13.71 5.42
C PRO A 29 -6.30 -13.83 4.34
N GLN A 30 -6.68 -14.01 3.07
CA GLN A 30 -5.72 -14.05 1.96
C GLN A 30 -4.98 -12.72 1.78
N PHE A 31 -5.47 -11.62 2.34
CA PHE A 31 -4.82 -10.31 2.30
C PHE A 31 -3.85 -10.07 3.47
N ASP A 32 -3.77 -10.95 4.47
CA ASP A 32 -2.98 -10.71 5.69
C ASP A 32 -1.51 -10.39 5.38
N ALA A 33 -0.91 -11.09 4.42
CA ALA A 33 0.45 -10.81 3.96
C ALA A 33 0.58 -9.42 3.32
N THR A 34 -0.41 -9.01 2.52
CA THR A 34 -0.43 -7.68 1.88
C THR A 34 -0.64 -6.57 2.92
N VAL A 35 -1.50 -6.80 3.91
CA VAL A 35 -1.72 -5.87 5.03
C VAL A 35 -0.43 -5.70 5.83
N LYS A 36 0.30 -6.79 6.09
CA LYS A 36 1.59 -6.74 6.79
C LYS A 36 2.62 -5.92 6.01
N ILE A 37 2.78 -6.19 4.71
CA ILE A 37 3.72 -5.44 3.84
C ILE A 37 3.33 -3.94 3.80
N TYR A 38 2.05 -3.62 3.67
CA TYR A 38 1.56 -2.24 3.74
C TYR A 38 1.95 -1.58 5.06
N ALA A 39 1.74 -2.27 6.19
CA ALA A 39 2.04 -1.74 7.50
C ALA A 39 3.55 -1.49 7.71
N GLU A 40 4.40 -2.43 7.29
CA GLU A 40 5.86 -2.28 7.33
C GLU A 40 6.32 -1.12 6.43
N THR A 41 5.77 -1.02 5.21
CA THR A 41 6.06 0.07 4.26
C THR A 41 5.63 1.44 4.82
N GLN A 42 4.45 1.52 5.42
CA GLN A 42 3.92 2.76 6.02
C GLN A 42 4.80 3.21 7.18
N GLN A 43 5.26 2.26 7.98
CA GLN A 43 6.15 2.50 9.11
C GLN A 43 7.51 3.06 8.62
N ILE A 44 8.09 2.47 7.58
CA ILE A 44 9.35 2.96 6.96
C ILE A 44 9.15 4.35 6.38
N TYR A 45 8.05 4.58 5.65
CA TYR A 45 7.69 5.89 5.12
C TYR A 45 7.59 6.95 6.22
N ASN A 46 6.92 6.64 7.34
CA ASN A 46 6.79 7.57 8.46
C ASN A 46 8.16 8.03 8.99
N ARG A 47 9.12 7.10 9.12
CA ARG A 47 10.49 7.43 9.55
C ARG A 47 11.24 8.22 8.50
N ALA A 48 11.27 7.75 7.26
CA ALA A 48 11.97 8.42 6.16
C ALA A 48 11.47 9.85 5.98
N TYR A 49 10.14 10.05 6.06
CA TYR A 49 9.54 11.37 5.97
C TYR A 49 9.90 12.26 7.16
N LYS A 50 9.88 11.73 8.39
CA LYS A 50 10.32 12.45 9.59
C LYS A 50 11.77 12.91 9.46
N ASP A 51 12.67 12.02 9.08
CA ASP A 51 14.10 12.30 8.94
C ASP A 51 14.34 13.33 7.81
N PHE A 52 13.60 13.23 6.70
CA PHE A 52 13.62 14.20 5.63
C PHE A 52 13.26 15.61 6.12
N ILE A 53 12.19 15.75 6.89
CA ILE A 53 11.80 17.05 7.46
C ILE A 53 12.86 17.57 8.43
N ILE A 54 13.39 16.73 9.32
CA ILE A 54 14.44 17.11 10.28
C ILE A 54 15.72 17.56 9.56
N SER A 55 16.07 16.93 8.42
CA SER A 55 17.24 17.28 7.61
C SER A 55 17.07 18.55 6.76
N GLY A 56 15.94 19.25 6.87
CA GLY A 56 15.66 20.49 6.14
C GLY A 56 14.91 20.30 4.81
N GLY A 57 14.46 19.08 4.49
CA GLY A 57 13.51 18.84 3.41
C GLY A 57 14.01 19.17 2.00
N LYS A 58 15.32 19.05 1.75
CA LYS A 58 15.90 19.35 0.43
C LYS A 58 15.44 18.32 -0.62
N MET A 59 14.59 18.75 -1.54
CA MET A 59 14.11 17.90 -2.63
C MET A 59 15.12 17.75 -3.76
N MET A 60 15.96 18.77 -3.97
CA MET A 60 16.94 18.83 -5.04
C MET A 60 18.36 19.02 -4.49
N GLU A 61 19.34 18.50 -5.23
CA GLU A 61 20.77 18.65 -4.99
C GLU A 61 21.51 18.84 -6.31
N GLU A 62 22.63 19.56 -6.27
CA GLU A 62 23.61 19.53 -7.35
C GLU A 62 24.35 18.20 -7.33
N TYR A 63 24.56 17.62 -8.51
CA TYR A 63 25.31 16.40 -8.68
C TYR A 63 26.26 16.55 -9.87
N THR A 64 27.54 16.38 -9.59
CA THR A 64 28.59 16.31 -10.61
C THR A 64 28.88 14.85 -10.92
N ASN A 65 28.76 14.48 -12.19
CA ASN A 65 29.06 13.11 -12.64
C ASN A 65 30.58 12.88 -12.81
N ASN A 66 30.98 11.64 -13.07
CA ASN A 66 32.39 11.26 -13.24
C ASN A 66 33.08 11.95 -14.44
N SER A 67 32.31 12.53 -15.36
CA SER A 67 32.81 13.27 -16.52
C SER A 67 32.91 14.78 -16.24
N GLY A 68 32.62 15.23 -15.02
CA GLY A 68 32.74 16.63 -14.60
C GLY A 68 31.52 17.51 -14.92
N PHE A 69 30.44 16.95 -15.47
CA PHE A 69 29.21 17.71 -15.72
C PHE A 69 28.37 17.81 -14.45
N THR A 70 27.96 19.03 -14.10
CA THR A 70 27.09 19.32 -12.95
C THR A 70 25.66 19.53 -13.41
N ASN A 71 24.72 18.83 -12.77
CA ASN A 71 23.29 18.94 -13.03
C ASN A 71 22.50 18.87 -11.73
N ILE A 72 21.33 19.51 -11.71
CA ILE A 72 20.40 19.45 -10.58
C ILE A 72 19.59 18.16 -10.68
N ARG A 73 19.48 17.40 -9.58
CA ARG A 73 18.67 16.19 -9.50
C ARG A 73 17.90 16.13 -8.18
N LYS A 74 16.94 15.20 -8.08
CA LYS A 74 16.28 14.88 -6.82
C LYS A 74 17.25 14.24 -5.83
N THR A 75 17.12 14.57 -4.56
CA THR A 75 17.89 13.87 -3.50
C THR A 75 17.45 12.41 -3.41
N ALA A 76 18.38 11.53 -3.04
CA ALA A 76 18.09 10.10 -2.88
C ALA A 76 16.97 9.86 -1.85
N THR A 77 16.97 10.61 -0.74
CA THR A 77 15.94 10.54 0.30
C THR A 77 14.56 10.94 -0.23
N TYR A 78 14.48 12.02 -1.00
CA TYR A 78 13.21 12.46 -1.58
C TYR A 78 12.67 11.42 -2.58
N LEU A 79 13.55 10.87 -3.43
CA LEU A 79 13.17 9.81 -4.37
C LEU A 79 12.65 8.55 -3.65
N ALA A 80 13.29 8.14 -2.55
CA ALA A 80 12.83 7.01 -1.74
C ALA A 80 11.43 7.27 -1.15
N ILE A 81 11.16 8.49 -0.67
CA ILE A 81 9.85 8.89 -0.15
C ILE A 81 8.77 8.86 -1.24
N GLU A 82 9.08 9.32 -2.46
CA GLU A 82 8.14 9.27 -3.59
C GLU A 82 7.79 7.83 -3.97
N ASN A 83 8.78 6.92 -3.99
CA ASN A 83 8.57 5.51 -4.27
C ASN A 83 7.70 4.85 -3.19
N LEU A 84 8.05 5.04 -1.91
CA LEU A 84 7.26 4.52 -0.78
C LEU A 84 5.81 5.04 -0.82
N ARG A 85 5.61 6.32 -1.16
CA ARG A 85 4.26 6.89 -1.29
C ARG A 85 3.46 6.23 -2.41
N SER A 86 4.11 5.95 -3.54
CA SER A 86 3.48 5.26 -4.67
C SER A 86 3.11 3.81 -4.29
N ASP A 87 3.99 3.10 -3.60
CA ASP A 87 3.73 1.75 -3.10
C ASP A 87 2.55 1.72 -2.11
N LEU A 88 2.48 2.69 -1.19
CA LEU A 88 1.37 2.80 -0.24
C LEU A 88 0.02 3.00 -0.94
N VAL A 89 -0.03 3.88 -1.96
CA VAL A 89 -1.25 4.07 -2.76
C VAL A 89 -1.64 2.78 -3.48
N ASN A 90 -0.67 2.06 -4.04
CA ASN A 90 -0.89 0.79 -4.71
C ASN A 90 -1.44 -0.27 -3.75
N TYR A 91 -0.84 -0.46 -2.58
CA TYR A 91 -1.32 -1.40 -1.57
C TYR A 91 -2.72 -1.03 -1.07
N ARG A 92 -2.98 0.25 -0.77
CA ARG A 92 -4.34 0.69 -0.39
C ARG A 92 -5.36 0.39 -1.49
N SER A 93 -4.99 0.52 -2.76
CA SER A 93 -5.86 0.13 -3.88
C SER A 93 -6.10 -1.37 -3.92
N ILE A 94 -5.07 -2.20 -3.74
CA ILE A 94 -5.19 -3.67 -3.73
C ILE A 94 -6.11 -4.13 -2.58
N LEU A 95 -5.98 -3.51 -1.41
CA LEU A 95 -6.78 -3.81 -0.22
C LEU A 95 -8.23 -3.26 -0.30
N GLY A 96 -8.58 -2.54 -1.38
CA GLY A 96 -9.90 -1.97 -1.56
C GLY A 96 -10.18 -0.72 -0.72
N LEU A 97 -9.13 -0.08 -0.18
CA LEU A 97 -9.20 1.12 0.65
C LEU A 97 -9.13 2.43 -0.16
N THR A 98 -9.40 2.34 -1.46
CA THR A 98 -9.57 3.47 -2.37
C THR A 98 -10.85 3.30 -3.19
N PRO A 99 -11.48 4.37 -3.70
CA PRO A 99 -12.68 4.25 -4.53
C PRO A 99 -12.48 3.33 -5.75
N LEU A 100 -11.33 3.44 -6.42
CA LEU A 100 -11.00 2.60 -7.57
C LEU A 100 -10.78 1.14 -7.18
N GLY A 101 -10.03 0.88 -6.10
CA GLY A 101 -9.81 -0.46 -5.58
C GLY A 101 -11.09 -1.16 -5.15
N LEU A 102 -11.93 -0.44 -4.41
CA LEU A 102 -13.23 -0.93 -3.94
C LEU A 102 -14.15 -1.26 -5.11
N LYS A 103 -14.20 -0.40 -6.13
CA LYS A 103 -14.97 -0.65 -7.36
C LYS A 103 -14.52 -1.95 -8.05
N LYS A 104 -13.21 -2.15 -8.23
CA LYS A 104 -12.65 -3.36 -8.86
C LYS A 104 -13.06 -4.64 -8.12
N ILE A 105 -12.87 -4.67 -6.80
CA ILE A 105 -13.25 -5.83 -5.96
C ILE A 105 -14.75 -6.12 -6.09
N ASN A 106 -15.59 -5.08 -6.02
CA ASN A 106 -17.03 -5.23 -6.15
C ASN A 106 -17.46 -5.74 -7.52
N ASP A 107 -16.84 -5.26 -8.60
CA ASP A 107 -17.14 -5.70 -9.96
C ASP A 107 -16.76 -7.19 -10.16
N GLU A 108 -15.60 -7.62 -9.65
CA GLU A 108 -15.18 -9.03 -9.67
C GLU A 108 -16.12 -9.93 -8.86
N MET A 109 -16.55 -9.48 -7.68
CA MET A 109 -17.51 -10.22 -6.85
C MET A 109 -18.87 -10.37 -7.54
N LYS A 110 -19.34 -9.33 -8.24
CA LYS A 110 -20.57 -9.40 -9.04
C LYS A 110 -20.43 -10.37 -10.21
N ALA A 111 -19.29 -10.38 -10.90
CA ALA A 111 -19.03 -11.29 -12.02
C ALA A 111 -19.08 -12.76 -11.57
N LYS A 112 -18.42 -13.11 -10.46
CA LYS A 112 -18.44 -14.48 -9.89
C LYS A 112 -19.85 -14.94 -9.47
N LYS A 113 -20.68 -14.03 -8.95
CA LYS A 113 -22.09 -14.35 -8.62
C LYS A 113 -22.92 -14.66 -9.86
N LYS A 114 -22.69 -13.96 -10.98
CA LYS A 114 -23.41 -14.21 -12.24
C LYS A 114 -23.06 -15.58 -12.82
N THR A 115 -21.78 -15.95 -12.87
CA THR A 115 -21.34 -17.25 -13.39
C THR A 115 -21.89 -18.42 -12.56
N SER A 116 -21.84 -18.32 -11.23
CA SER A 116 -22.39 -19.37 -10.35
C SER A 116 -23.89 -19.62 -10.56
N LYS A 117 -24.70 -18.57 -10.76
CA LYS A 117 -26.13 -18.71 -11.05
C LYS A 117 -26.40 -19.38 -12.40
N LEU A 118 -25.65 -18.99 -13.43
CA LEU A 118 -25.75 -19.61 -14.76
C LEU A 118 -25.44 -21.11 -14.71
N THR A 119 -24.36 -21.51 -14.03
CA THR A 119 -24.01 -22.92 -13.86
C THR A 119 -25.10 -23.70 -13.12
N GLN A 120 -25.67 -23.13 -12.04
CA GLN A 120 -26.77 -23.78 -11.30
C GLN A 120 -28.02 -24.01 -12.15
N VAL A 121 -28.36 -23.08 -13.05
CA VAL A 121 -29.51 -23.24 -13.97
C VAL A 121 -29.21 -24.30 -15.02
N MET A 122 -28.00 -24.32 -15.58
CA MET A 122 -27.60 -25.32 -16.57
C MET A 122 -27.57 -26.74 -15.99
N SER A 123 -27.10 -26.93 -14.76
CA SER A 123 -27.09 -28.24 -14.09
C SER A 123 -28.47 -28.74 -13.66
N LYS A 124 -29.50 -27.90 -13.65
CA LYS A 124 -30.89 -28.30 -13.32
C LYS A 124 -31.72 -28.66 -14.55
N ASN A 125 -31.27 -28.29 -15.74
CA ASN A 125 -32.00 -28.43 -16.99
C ASN A 125 -31.36 -29.46 -17.96
N GLY A 126 -30.36 -30.22 -17.50
CA GLY A 126 -29.79 -31.38 -18.18
C GLY A 126 -29.88 -32.60 -17.29
#